data_AF-A0A925B600-F1
#
_entry.id   AF-A0A925B600-F1
#
_cell.length_a   1.000
_cell.length_b   1.000
_cell.length_c   1.000
_cell.angle_alpha   90.00
_cell.angle_beta   90.00
_cell.angle_gamma   90.00
#
_symmetry.space_group_name_H-M   'P 1'
#
loop_
_entity.id
_entity.type
_entity.pdbx_description
1 polymer ?
#
loop_
_entity_poly.entity_id
_entity_poly.type
_entity_poly.pdbx_seq_one_letter_code
_entity_poly.pdbx_strand_id
1 'polypeptide(L)' 'VDFVIARPPMLSDDPETGSVRIVTDGDKAHKITRGDLAQFLVDQLQTDVNIGKRLTVANE' A
#
# COMPACT_ATOMS: atom_id res chain seq x y z
N VAL A 1 -4.38 -20.81 0.34
CA VAL A 1 -3.79 -19.93 1.36
C VAL A 1 -4.36 -18.56 1.12
N ASP A 2 -4.80 -17.88 2.18
CA ASP A 2 -5.27 -16.51 2.06
C ASP A 2 -4.08 -15.59 1.81
N PHE A 3 -4.26 -14.62 0.91
CA PHE A 3 -3.18 -13.76 0.47
C PHE A 3 -3.66 -12.33 0.23
N VAL A 4 -2.73 -11.39 0.38
CA VAL A 4 -2.85 -10.00 -0.09
C VAL A 4 -1.58 -9.67 -0.83
N ILE A 5 -1.68 -9.12 -2.04
CA ILE A 5 -0.52 -8.67 -2.82
C ILE A 5 -0.50 -7.15 -2.83
N ALA A 6 0.44 -6.54 -2.10
CA ALA A 6 0.73 -5.11 -2.15
C ALA A 6 1.75 -4.82 -3.27
N ARG A 7 1.43 -3.88 -4.16
CA ARG A 7 2.24 -3.46 -5.30
C ARG A 7 2.62 -1.98 -5.13
N PRO A 8 3.71 -1.69 -4.41
CA PRO A 8 4.17 -0.31 -4.31
C PRO A 8 4.77 0.18 -5.65
N PRO A 9 4.68 1.49 -5.95
CA PRO A 9 5.47 2.12 -7.00
C PRO A 9 6.91 2.34 -6.49
N MET A 10 7.54 3.47 -6.84
CA MET A 10 8.88 3.80 -6.36
C MET A 10 8.90 3.92 -4.83
N LEU A 11 9.78 3.18 -4.16
CA LEU A 11 10.01 3.32 -2.73
C LEU A 11 10.88 4.54 -2.42
N SER A 12 10.55 5.25 -1.34
CA SER A 12 11.34 6.35 -0.81
C SER A 12 11.77 6.11 0.64
N ASP A 13 12.89 6.71 1.03
CA ASP A 13 13.40 6.78 2.41
C ASP A 13 13.03 8.09 3.11
N ASP A 14 12.15 8.89 2.50
CA ASP A 14 11.54 10.04 3.16
C ASP A 14 10.81 9.60 4.45
N PRO A 15 10.69 10.49 5.46
CA PRO A 15 9.86 10.23 6.63
C PRO A 15 8.43 9.85 6.25
N GLU A 16 7.82 8.98 7.06
CA GLU A 16 6.43 8.58 6.91
C GLU A 16 5.47 9.78 6.83
N THR A 17 4.52 9.68 5.91
CA THR A 17 3.52 10.73 5.68
C THR A 17 2.25 10.47 6.48
N GLY A 18 2.02 9.22 6.89
CA GLY A 18 0.79 8.77 7.54
C GLY A 18 -0.41 8.67 6.59
N SER A 19 -0.20 8.85 5.28
CA SER A 19 -1.28 8.86 4.28
C SER A 19 -0.97 7.94 3.11
N VAL A 20 -1.82 6.92 2.95
CA VAL A 20 -1.74 5.95 1.84
C VAL A 20 -3.08 5.79 1.16
N ARG A 21 -3.03 5.54 -0.15
CA ARG A 21 -4.22 5.27 -0.97
C ARG A 21 -4.06 4.01 -1.79
N ILE A 22 -5.17 3.30 -1.99
CA ILE A 22 -5.26 2.21 -2.95
C ILE A 22 -5.56 2.83 -4.31
N VAL A 23 -4.63 2.68 -5.24
CA VAL A 23 -4.73 3.22 -6.59
C VAL A 23 -5.64 2.32 -7.42
N THR A 24 -6.72 2.90 -7.93
CA THR A 24 -7.69 2.26 -8.83
C THR A 24 -7.31 2.52 -10.30
N ASP A 25 -7.96 1.80 -11.21
CA ASP A 25 -7.67 1.90 -12.64
C ASP A 25 -7.89 3.32 -13.16
N GLY A 26 -6.83 3.92 -13.73
CA GLY A 26 -6.81 5.28 -14.28
C GLY A 26 -5.93 6.25 -13.49
N ASP A 27 -5.63 5.95 -12.22
CA ASP A 27 -4.84 6.82 -11.36
C ASP A 27 -3.35 6.54 -11.45
N LYS A 28 -2.53 7.59 -11.37
CA LYS A 28 -1.07 7.48 -11.32
C LYS A 28 -0.59 7.22 -9.89
N ALA A 29 0.26 6.21 -9.73
CA ALA A 29 1.01 5.92 -8.52
C ALA A 29 2.47 6.37 -8.73
N HIS A 30 2.94 7.37 -7.97
CA HIS A 30 4.30 7.91 -8.15
C HIS A 30 5.30 7.29 -7.18
N LYS A 31 5.05 7.40 -5.87
CA LYS A 31 5.95 6.89 -4.83
C LYS A 31 5.18 6.46 -3.57
N ILE A 32 5.85 5.69 -2.72
CA ILE A 32 5.43 5.43 -1.34
C ILE A 32 6.66 5.41 -0.43
N THR A 33 6.57 5.97 0.79
CA THR A 33 7.63 5.82 1.79
C THR A 33 7.69 4.38 2.30
N ARG A 34 8.88 3.88 2.67
CA ARG A 34 9.01 2.55 3.26
C ARG A 34 8.24 2.42 4.58
N GLY A 35 8.18 3.49 5.38
CA GLY A 35 7.42 3.55 6.63
C GLY A 35 5.92 3.37 6.38
N ASP A 36 5.34 4.14 5.45
CA ASP A 36 3.92 4.05 5.13
C ASP A 36 3.54 2.70 4.51
N LEU A 37 4.40 2.11 3.68
CA LEU A 37 4.18 0.77 3.16
C LEU A 37 4.20 -0.29 4.28
N ALA A 38 5.14 -0.19 5.21
CA ALA A 38 5.22 -1.11 6.35
C ALA A 38 3.95 -1.03 7.21
N GLN A 39 3.47 0.18 7.49
CA GLN A 39 2.22 0.39 8.23
C GLN A 39 1.04 -0.23 7.48
N PHE A 40 0.90 0.02 6.18
CA PHE A 40 -0.17 -0.58 5.36
C PHE A 40 -0.17 -2.11 5.43
N LEU A 41 1.00 -2.76 5.38
CA LEU A 41 1.13 -4.21 5.46
C LEU A 41 0.69 -4.75 6.83
N VAL A 42 1.05 -4.06 7.91
CA VAL A 42 0.61 -4.41 9.27
C VAL A 42 -0.90 -4.28 9.40
N ASP A 43 -1.50 -3.22 8.82
CA ASP A 43 -2.94 -3.01 8.86
C ASP A 43 -3.70 -4.16 8.17
N GLN A 44 -3.12 -4.79 7.13
CA GLN A 44 -3.74 -5.93 6.46
C GLN A 44 -3.80 -7.19 7.34
N LEU A 45 -3.00 -7.27 8.41
CA LEU A 45 -3.08 -8.37 9.38
C LEU A 45 -4.25 -8.21 10.35
N GLN A 46 -4.87 -7.02 10.40
CA GLN A 46 -5.96 -6.69 11.31
C GLN A 46 -7.33 -6.78 10.62
N THR A 47 -7.38 -7.05 9.32
CA THR A 47 -8.63 -7.09 8.56
C THR A 47 -8.60 -8.08 7.39
N ASP A 48 -9.73 -8.72 7.14
CA ASP A 48 -9.89 -9.68 6.04
C ASP A 48 -10.43 -9.04 4.75
N VAL A 49 -10.70 -7.73 4.75
CA VAL A 49 -11.36 -7.01 3.64
C VAL A 49 -10.61 -7.14 2.31
N ASN A 50 -9.30 -7.38 2.35
CA ASN A 50 -8.44 -7.44 1.18
C ASN A 50 -7.93 -8.84 0.82
N ILE A 51 -8.42 -9.88 1.48
CA ILE A 51 -8.06 -11.27 1.14
C ILE A 51 -8.39 -11.56 -0.33
N GLY A 52 -7.43 -12.17 -1.02
CA GLY A 52 -7.50 -12.54 -2.44
C GLY A 52 -7.21 -11.40 -3.42
N LYS A 53 -6.89 -10.18 -2.93
CA LYS A 53 -6.75 -8.99 -3.79
C LYS A 53 -5.30 -8.63 -4.11
N ARG A 54 -5.17 -7.89 -5.22
CA ARG A 54 -3.94 -7.26 -5.70
C ARG A 54 -4.14 -5.75 -5.64
N LEU A 55 -3.42 -5.07 -4.75
CA LEU A 55 -3.59 -3.66 -4.46
C LEU A 55 -2.35 -2.89 -4.89
N THR A 56 -2.53 -1.81 -5.66
CA THR A 56 -1.46 -0.84 -5.87
C THR A 56 -1.57 0.21 -4.77
N VAL A 57 -0.51 0.45 -4.02
CA VAL A 57 -0.55 1.33 -2.84
C VAL A 57 0.50 2.42 -2.99
N ALA A 58 0.08 3.67 -2.86
CA ALA A 58 0.94 4.84 -2.98
C ALA A 58 0.67 5.81 -1.81
N ASN A 59 1.58 6.74 -1.57
CA ASN A 59 1.20 7.92 -0.78
C ASN A 59 0.13 8.73 -1.55
N GLU A 60 -0.70 9.47 -0.80
CA GLU A 60 -1.57 10.51 -1.37
C GLU A 60 -0.77 11.55 -2.18
#